data_AF-A0A939F272-F1
#
_entry.id   AF-A0A939F272-F1
#
_cell.length_a   1.000
_cell.length_b   1.000
_cell.length_c   1.000
_cell.angle_alpha   90.00
_cell.angle_beta   90.00
_cell.angle_gamma   90.00
#
_symmetry.space_group_name_H-M   'P 1'
#
loop_
_entity.id
_entity.type
_entity.pdbx_description
1 polymer ?
#
loop_
_entity_poly.entity_id
_entity_poly.type
_entity_poly.pdbx_seq_one_letter_code
_entity_poly.pdbx_strand_id
1 'polypeptide(L)'
;MSLSVDVFLREGDGFELLDMPPGCNDQAGFESWRTTVWGSDAVRSLGARFFPRLDRHDVEVEPDEVAAFLEECALIRANLPLIAASTAGEKTLAEHGHVLGRDLDNIVG
;
A
#
# COMPACT_ATOMS: atom_id res chain seq x y z
N MET A 1 9.03 -3.66 12.67
CA MET A 1 7.86 -2.77 12.63
C MET A 1 7.16 -3.01 11.29
N SER A 2 5.84 -2.99 11.28
CA SER A 2 4.98 -3.17 10.09
C SER A 2 4.52 -1.81 9.59
N LEU A 3 4.23 -1.73 8.29
CA LEU A 3 3.45 -0.65 7.70
C LEU A 3 1.98 -1.04 7.84
N SER A 4 1.11 -0.14 8.30
CA SER A 4 -0.33 -0.37 8.45
C SER A 4 -1.15 0.58 7.58
N VAL A 5 -2.42 0.23 7.38
CA VAL A 5 -3.44 1.09 6.79
C VAL A 5 -4.63 1.16 7.72
N ASP A 6 -5.03 2.38 8.02
CA ASP A 6 -6.06 2.68 9.00
C ASP A 6 -7.09 3.64 8.39
N VAL A 7 -8.37 3.45 8.71
CA VAL A 7 -9.45 4.34 8.26
C VAL A 7 -9.88 5.22 9.42
N PHE A 8 -9.94 6.53 9.20
CA PHE A 8 -10.35 7.49 10.20
C PHE A 8 -11.67 8.15 9.82
N LEU A 9 -12.58 8.32 10.79
CA LEU A 9 -13.69 9.25 10.67
C LEU A 9 -13.25 10.64 11.10
N ARG A 10 -13.61 11.64 10.30
CA ARG A 10 -13.43 13.03 10.67
C ARG A 10 -14.65 13.52 11.45
N GLU A 11 -14.49 13.75 12.74
CA GLU A 11 -15.53 14.30 13.61
C GLU A 11 -15.12 15.69 14.11
N GLY A 12 -15.72 16.74 13.53
CA GLY A 12 -15.36 18.13 13.84
C GLY A 12 -13.90 18.43 13.49
N ASP A 13 -13.14 18.94 14.46
CA ASP A 13 -11.71 19.23 14.32
C ASP A 13 -10.81 18.01 14.66
N GLY A 14 -11.40 16.85 14.96
CA GLY A 14 -10.69 15.62 15.36
C GLY A 14 -10.81 14.47 14.37
N PHE A 15 -10.03 13.43 14.62
CA PHE A 15 -10.09 12.14 13.91
C PHE A 15 -10.38 11.03 14.92
N GLU A 16 -11.31 10.15 14.58
CA GLU A 16 -11.58 8.90 15.29
C GLU A 16 -11.12 7.73 14.43
N LEU A 17 -10.29 6.84 14.98
CA LEU A 17 -9.88 5.62 14.31
C LEU A 17 -11.06 4.65 14.24
N LEU A 18 -11.38 4.16 13.05
CA LEU A 18 -12.35 3.08 12.90
C LEU A 18 -11.68 1.74 13.17
N ASP A 19 -12.27 0.99 14.09
CA ASP A 19 -11.88 -0.39 14.33
C ASP A 19 -12.07 -1.22 13.05
N MET A 20 -11.02 -1.97 12.72
CA MET A 20 -11.04 -2.96 11.65
C MET A 20 -12.10 -4.04 11.93
N PRO A 21 -12.87 -4.48 10.92
CA PRO A 21 -13.79 -5.60 11.08
C PRO A 21 -13.06 -6.87 11.58
N PRO A 22 -13.72 -7.72 12.39
CA PRO A 22 -13.11 -8.96 12.87
C PRO A 22 -12.64 -9.86 11.71
N GLY A 23 -11.35 -10.22 11.72
CA GLY A 23 -10.74 -11.07 10.70
C GLY A 23 -10.04 -10.31 9.56
N CYS A 24 -10.12 -8.98 9.53
CA CYS A 24 -9.32 -8.14 8.65
C CYS A 24 -7.91 -7.92 9.23
N ASN A 25 -6.93 -7.69 8.35
CA ASN A 25 -5.55 -7.37 8.70
C ASN A 25 -5.16 -6.05 8.04
N ASP A 26 -4.58 -5.13 8.81
CA ASP A 26 -4.21 -3.77 8.41
C ASP A 26 -2.77 -3.71 7.85
N GLN A 27 -2.03 -4.80 7.91
CA GLN A 27 -0.62 -4.81 7.54
C GLN A 27 -0.43 -4.70 6.03
N ALA A 28 0.15 -3.58 5.61
CA ALA A 28 0.63 -3.31 4.26
C ALA A 28 2.10 -3.71 4.05
N GLY A 29 2.57 -4.71 4.82
CA GLY A 29 3.92 -5.25 4.77
C GLY A 29 4.85 -4.71 5.85
N PHE A 30 6.17 -4.83 5.61
CA PHE A 30 7.18 -4.34 6.56
C PHE A 30 7.31 -2.82 6.49
N GLU A 31 7.69 -2.17 7.59
CA GLU A 31 7.95 -0.71 7.59
C GLU A 31 8.99 -0.30 6.54
N SER A 32 10.00 -1.14 6.29
CA SER A 32 11.00 -0.90 5.24
C SER A 32 10.41 -0.87 3.83
N TRP A 33 9.25 -1.49 3.60
CA TRP A 33 8.60 -1.52 2.29
C TRP A 33 8.06 -0.17 1.86
N ARG A 34 7.92 0.78 2.79
CA ARG A 34 7.64 2.19 2.47
C ARG A 34 8.64 2.73 1.44
N THR A 35 9.92 2.34 1.52
CA THR A 35 10.98 2.78 0.61
C THR A 35 11.36 1.68 -0.39
N THR A 36 11.41 0.42 0.04
CA THR A 36 11.97 -0.66 -0.79
C THR A 36 10.97 -1.27 -1.77
N VAL A 37 9.66 -1.10 -1.55
CA VAL A 37 8.60 -1.67 -2.39
C VAL A 37 7.66 -0.58 -2.89
N TRP A 38 6.86 0.00 -2.01
CA TRP A 38 5.83 0.97 -2.35
C TRP A 38 6.40 2.30 -2.84
N GLY A 39 7.47 2.74 -2.18
CA GLY A 39 8.30 3.87 -2.58
C GLY A 39 9.39 3.53 -3.60
N SER A 40 9.34 2.38 -4.29
CA SER A 40 10.39 2.01 -5.25
C SER A 40 10.26 2.76 -6.58
N ASP A 41 11.37 2.81 -7.32
CA ASP A 41 11.37 3.40 -8.67
C ASP A 41 10.52 2.61 -9.66
N ALA A 42 10.36 1.30 -9.45
CA ALA A 42 9.45 0.49 -10.23
C ALA A 42 8.01 1.00 -10.11
N VAL A 43 7.55 1.26 -8.89
CA VAL A 43 6.21 1.82 -8.63
C VAL A 43 6.08 3.23 -9.22
N ARG A 44 7.10 4.10 -9.04
CA ARG A 44 7.13 5.44 -9.65
C ARG A 44 7.02 5.40 -11.18
N SER A 45 7.71 4.46 -11.82
CA SER A 45 7.76 4.33 -13.28
C SER A 45 6.40 3.97 -13.91
N LEU A 46 5.49 3.39 -13.12
CA LEU A 46 4.11 3.11 -13.54
C LEU A 46 3.24 4.38 -13.58
N GLY A 47 3.74 5.52 -13.08
CA GLY A 47 2.98 6.76 -12.95
C GLY A 47 2.18 6.87 -11.64
N ALA A 48 2.46 6.00 -10.66
CA ALA A 48 1.87 6.06 -9.34
C ALA A 48 2.24 7.38 -8.63
N ARG A 49 1.31 7.90 -7.83
CA ARG A 49 1.34 9.18 -7.14
C ARG A 49 1.14 9.04 -5.63
N PHE A 50 0.34 8.09 -5.18
CA PHE A 50 0.08 7.85 -3.76
C PHE A 50 1.19 6.98 -3.15
N PHE A 51 1.37 5.74 -3.62
CA PHE A 51 2.36 4.80 -3.06
C PHE A 51 3.78 5.38 -3.00
N PRO A 52 4.30 6.10 -4.01
CA PRO A 52 5.64 6.69 -3.93
C PRO A 52 5.87 7.70 -2.82
N ARG A 53 4.81 8.32 -2.28
CA ARG A 53 4.89 9.29 -1.17
C ARG A 53 5.31 8.62 0.14
N LEU A 54 5.02 7.31 0.30
CA LEU A 54 5.40 6.53 1.47
C LEU A 54 6.90 6.57 1.77
N ASP A 55 7.74 6.80 0.75
CA ASP A 55 9.19 6.98 0.91
C ASP A 55 9.56 8.14 1.87
N ARG A 56 8.68 9.14 2.01
CA ARG A 56 8.97 10.39 2.74
C ARG A 56 8.03 10.64 3.91
N HIS A 57 6.77 10.28 3.77
CA HIS A 57 5.73 10.56 4.74
C HIS A 57 4.60 9.55 4.60
N ASP A 58 3.74 9.50 5.61
CA ASP A 58 2.56 8.64 5.56
C ASP A 58 1.57 9.20 4.54
N VAL A 59 0.78 8.32 3.94
CA VAL A 59 -0.16 8.70 2.88
C VAL A 59 -1.56 8.80 3.46
N GLU A 60 -2.02 10.03 3.57
CA GLU A 60 -3.43 10.35 3.80
C GLU A 60 -4.13 10.45 2.44
N VAL A 61 -5.29 9.80 2.33
CA VAL A 61 -6.17 9.81 1.16
C VAL A 61 -7.50 10.40 1.60
N GLU A 62 -7.84 11.58 1.08
CA GLU A 62 -9.12 12.22 1.39
C GLU A 62 -10.28 11.54 0.65
N PRO A 63 -11.54 11.69 1.11
CA PRO A 63 -12.69 11.02 0.50
C PRO A 63 -12.85 11.22 -1.01
N ASP A 64 -12.49 12.40 -1.54
CA ASP A 64 -12.55 12.71 -2.97
C ASP A 64 -11.37 12.12 -3.77
N GLU A 65 -10.29 11.71 -3.10
CA GLU A 65 -9.12 11.06 -3.68
C GLU A 65 -9.25 9.52 -3.72
N VAL A 66 -10.18 8.93 -2.95
CA VAL A 66 -10.36 7.47 -2.83
C VAL A 66 -10.50 6.79 -4.18
N ALA A 67 -11.26 7.36 -5.12
CA ALA A 67 -11.42 6.78 -6.45
C ALA A 67 -10.08 6.68 -7.20
N ALA A 68 -9.28 7.75 -7.18
CA ALA A 68 -7.96 7.77 -7.81
C ALA A 68 -6.97 6.83 -7.09
N PHE A 69 -7.07 6.71 -5.77
CA PHE A 69 -6.26 5.78 -5.00
C PHE A 69 -6.59 4.32 -5.34
N LEU A 70 -7.86 3.96 -5.49
CA LEU A 70 -8.28 2.62 -5.91
C LEU A 70 -7.82 2.28 -7.33
N GLU A 71 -7.87 3.24 -8.26
CA GLU A 71 -7.29 3.09 -9.61
C GLU A 71 -5.78 2.81 -9.54
N GLU A 72 -5.07 3.49 -8.66
CA GLU A 72 -3.65 3.25 -8.44
C GLU A 72 -3.40 1.87 -7.83
N CYS A 73 -4.17 1.44 -6.82
CA CYS A 73 -4.08 0.09 -6.28
C CYS A 73 -4.30 -0.98 -7.37
N ALA A 74 -5.25 -0.75 -8.29
CA ALA A 74 -5.47 -1.63 -9.43
C ALA A 74 -4.27 -1.64 -10.41
N LEU A 75 -3.66 -0.48 -10.66
CA LEU A 75 -2.42 -0.35 -11.45
C LEU A 75 -1.26 -1.14 -10.82
N ILE A 76 -1.07 -1.02 -9.51
CA ILE A 76 -0.05 -1.79 -8.77
C ILE A 76 -0.34 -3.28 -8.87
N ARG A 77 -1.59 -3.70 -8.65
CA ARG A 77 -2.02 -5.11 -8.76
C ARG A 77 -1.70 -5.70 -10.13
N ALA A 78 -1.99 -4.97 -11.20
CA ALA A 78 -1.73 -5.42 -12.57
C ALA A 78 -0.23 -5.58 -12.87
N ASN A 79 0.64 -4.91 -12.11
CA ASN A 79 2.08 -4.87 -12.33
C ASN A 79 2.89 -5.54 -11.21
N LEU A 80 2.26 -6.33 -10.33
CA LEU A 80 2.94 -7.07 -9.26
C LEU A 80 4.13 -7.91 -9.73
N PRO A 81 4.09 -8.61 -10.90
CA PRO A 81 5.26 -9.36 -11.37
C PRO A 81 6.48 -8.46 -11.62
N LEU A 82 6.28 -7.26 -12.16
CA LEU A 82 7.35 -6.29 -12.43
C LEU A 82 7.91 -5.74 -11.12
N ILE A 83 7.04 -5.36 -10.19
CA ILE A 83 7.44 -4.84 -8.87
C ILE A 83 8.20 -5.93 -8.10
N ALA A 84 7.70 -7.17 -8.12
CA ALA A 84 8.36 -8.30 -7.49
C ALA A 84 9.75 -8.54 -8.08
N ALA A 85 9.90 -8.50 -9.41
CA ALA A 85 11.19 -8.64 -10.08
C ALA A 85 12.23 -7.58 -9.68
N SER A 86 11.77 -6.36 -9.40
CA SER A 86 12.64 -5.25 -9.00
C SER A 86 12.96 -5.18 -7.49
N THR A 87 12.22 -5.90 -6.66
CA THR A 87 12.27 -5.78 -5.18
C THR A 87 12.49 -7.10 -4.46
N ALA A 88 12.56 -8.22 -5.19
CA ALA A 88 12.81 -9.54 -4.60
C ALA A 88 14.20 -9.58 -3.96
N GLY A 89 14.22 -9.81 -2.64
CA GLY A 89 15.42 -10.18 -1.89
C GLY A 89 15.71 -11.68 -2.01
N GLU A 90 15.74 -12.37 -0.87
CA GLU A 90 16.02 -13.81 -0.81
C GLU A 90 14.85 -14.72 -1.26
N LYS A 91 13.65 -14.16 -1.40
CA LYS A 91 12.45 -14.90 -1.84
C LYS A 91 12.46 -15.14 -3.35
N THR A 92 11.80 -16.22 -3.78
CA THR A 92 11.52 -16.38 -5.21
C THR A 92 10.55 -15.29 -5.70
N LEU A 93 10.59 -14.98 -7.00
CA LEU A 93 9.71 -13.98 -7.61
C LEU A 93 8.22 -14.28 -7.39
N ALA A 94 7.83 -15.55 -7.48
CA ALA A 94 6.44 -15.98 -7.30
C ALA A 94 5.99 -15.81 -5.84
N GLU A 95 6.82 -16.21 -4.87
CA GLU A 95 6.52 -16.03 -3.45
C GLU A 95 6.46 -14.55 -3.08
N HIS A 96 7.42 -13.76 -3.54
CA HIS A 96 7.45 -12.32 -3.27
C HIS A 96 6.23 -11.62 -3.87
N GLY A 97 5.89 -11.91 -5.13
CA GLY A 97 4.68 -11.39 -5.77
C GLY A 97 3.39 -11.78 -5.04
N HIS A 98 3.30 -13.00 -4.51
CA HIS A 98 2.15 -13.43 -3.71
C HIS A 98 2.02 -12.64 -2.41
N VAL A 99 3.13 -12.42 -1.69
CA VAL A 99 3.14 -11.60 -0.47
C VAL A 99 2.76 -10.16 -0.78
N LEU A 100 3.31 -9.57 -1.84
CA LEU A 100 2.96 -8.22 -2.28
C LEU A 100 1.46 -8.09 -2.60
N GLY A 101 0.89 -9.08 -3.29
CA GLY A 101 -0.55 -9.09 -3.60
C GLY A 101 -1.42 -9.16 -2.35
N ARG A 102 -1.08 -10.05 -1.41
CA ARG A 102 -1.78 -10.17 -0.13
C ARG A 102 -1.72 -8.88 0.68
N ASP A 103 -0.54 -8.27 0.78
CA ASP A 103 -0.38 -7.05 1.59
C ASP A 103 -1.04 -5.84 0.90
N LEU A 104 -1.15 -5.84 -0.44
CA LEU A 104 -1.96 -4.87 -1.19
C LEU A 104 -3.47 -5.09 -0.97
N ASP A 105 -3.94 -6.34 -0.82
CA ASP A 105 -5.36 -6.64 -0.51
C ASP A 105 -5.80 -5.99 0.80
N ASN A 106 -4.91 -5.93 1.79
CA ASN A 106 -5.17 -5.27 3.07
C ASN A 106 -5.37 -3.74 2.95
N ILE A 107 -4.92 -3.13 1.85
CA ILE A 107 -5.04 -1.69 1.59
C ILE A 107 -6.39 -1.35 0.91
N VAL A 108 -6.94 -2.28 0.13
CA VAL A 108 -8.16 -2.09 -0.68
C VAL A 108 -9.41 -2.75 -0.08
N GLY A 109 -9.29 -3.25 1.15
CA GLY A 109 -10.29 -4.09 1.84
C GLY A 109 -11.71 -3.53 1.85
#